data_AF-A0A9E0IMJ5-F1
#
_entry.id   AF-A0A9E0IMJ5-F1
#
_cell.length_a   1.000
_cell.length_b   1.000
_cell.length_c   1.000
_cell.angle_alpha   90.00
_cell.angle_beta   90.00
_cell.angle_gamma   90.00
#
_symmetry.space_group_name_H-M   'P 1'
#
loop_
_entity.id
_entity.type
_entity.pdbx_description
1 polymer ?
#
loop_
_entity_poly.entity_id
_entity_poly.type
_entity_poly.pdbx_seq_one_letter_code
_entity_poly.pdbx_strand_id
1 'polypeptide(L)'
;MLAAAVGCIDPIGEQPPDAAPADAAPDPCRSSYLTYDNFGAPFIADWCRGCHASGLPPDMRQNSPLAVNFDDLDDARTWAERIVARAGVATTMPPAGGPSTEERALLVEWVGCGVR
;
A
#
# COMPACT_ATOMS: atom_id res chain seq x y z
N MET A 1 -38.15 52.48 39.84
CA MET A 1 -36.98 51.93 39.12
C MET A 1 -37.51 50.78 38.30
N LEU A 2 -37.57 50.99 36.98
CA LEU A 2 -38.38 50.22 36.04
C LEU A 2 -37.50 49.25 35.23
N ALA A 3 -38.14 48.14 34.84
CA ALA A 3 -37.88 47.28 33.69
C ALA A 3 -36.87 46.12 33.83
N ALA A 4 -37.43 44.92 33.63
CA ALA A 4 -36.78 43.66 33.33
C ALA A 4 -36.03 43.71 32.00
N ALA A 5 -34.92 42.98 31.91
CA ALA A 5 -34.25 42.69 30.64
C ALA A 5 -34.51 41.22 30.24
N VAL A 6 -35.47 41.06 29.33
CA VAL A 6 -35.51 39.93 28.40
C VAL A 6 -34.38 40.16 27.40
N GLY A 7 -33.53 39.15 27.18
CA GLY A 7 -32.40 39.22 26.25
C GLY A 7 -32.22 37.91 25.48
N CYS A 8 -32.76 37.93 24.25
CA CYS A 8 -32.52 37.16 23.02
C CYS A 8 -31.97 35.72 23.10
N ILE A 9 -32.83 34.78 22.72
CA ILE A 9 -32.48 33.49 22.13
C ILE A 9 -32.16 33.77 20.67
N ASP A 10 -30.92 33.55 20.22
CA ASP A 10 -30.63 33.53 18.78
C ASP A 10 -31.07 32.18 18.19
N PRO A 11 -31.76 32.19 17.04
CA PRO A 11 -32.29 30.99 16.42
C PRO A 11 -31.15 30.14 15.88
N ILE A 12 -31.38 28.82 15.87
CA ILE A 12 -30.70 27.82 15.05
C ILE A 12 -29.98 28.45 13.85
N GLY A 13 -28.66 28.60 13.96
CA GLY A 13 -27.83 28.89 12.80
C GLY A 13 -27.94 27.69 11.87
N GLU A 14 -28.64 27.89 10.74
CA GLU A 14 -28.65 26.96 9.63
C GLU A 14 -27.20 26.62 9.30
N GLN A 15 -26.74 25.43 9.66
CA GLN A 15 -25.46 24.93 9.15
C GLN A 15 -25.64 24.85 7.62
N PRO A 16 -24.82 25.53 6.81
CA PRO A 16 -24.92 25.41 5.37
C PRO A 16 -24.77 23.92 5.01
N PRO A 17 -25.66 23.37 4.16
CA PRO A 17 -25.56 21.98 3.76
C PRO A 17 -24.23 21.77 3.04
N ASP A 18 -23.42 20.89 3.61
CA ASP A 18 -22.30 20.22 2.95
C ASP A 18 -21.38 21.14 2.14
N ALA A 19 -20.59 21.96 2.84
CA ALA A 19 -19.32 22.40 2.26
C ALA A 19 -18.46 21.15 2.07
N ALA A 20 -18.51 20.57 0.86
CA ALA A 20 -17.58 19.53 0.44
C ALA A 20 -16.15 20.00 0.73
N PRO A 21 -15.26 19.15 1.29
CA PRO A 21 -13.91 19.57 1.58
C PRO A 21 -13.24 20.02 0.29
N ALA A 22 -12.81 21.28 0.27
CA ALA A 22 -12.04 21.85 -0.82
C ALA A 22 -10.71 21.08 -0.96
N ASP A 23 -10.46 20.59 -2.17
CA ASP A 23 -9.14 20.26 -2.73
C ASP A 23 -8.33 19.11 -2.08
N ALA A 24 -8.94 17.94 -1.91
CA ALA A 24 -8.14 16.71 -1.84
C ALA A 24 -7.47 16.49 -3.21
N ALA A 25 -6.14 16.43 -3.24
CA ALA A 25 -5.40 16.05 -4.44
C ALA A 25 -5.96 14.72 -5.00
N PRO A 26 -6.07 14.56 -6.32
CA PRO A 26 -6.54 13.31 -6.89
C PRO A 26 -5.69 12.15 -6.38
N ASP A 27 -6.33 11.11 -5.86
CA ASP A 27 -5.66 9.86 -5.49
C ASP A 27 -4.93 9.33 -6.75
N PRO A 28 -3.58 9.33 -6.79
CA PRO A 28 -2.82 8.89 -7.95
C PRO A 28 -3.07 7.41 -8.27
N CYS A 29 -3.57 6.66 -7.30
CA CYS A 29 -3.88 5.25 -7.43
C CYS A 29 -5.31 4.99 -7.86
N ARG A 30 -6.14 6.01 -8.08
CA ARG A 30 -7.50 5.83 -8.59
C ARG A 30 -7.53 5.14 -9.96
N SER A 31 -6.52 5.38 -10.81
CA SER A 31 -6.42 4.76 -12.14
C SER A 31 -5.67 3.43 -12.15
N SER A 32 -4.99 3.07 -11.06
CA SER A 32 -4.29 1.78 -11.00
C SER A 32 -5.30 0.65 -10.85
N TYR A 33 -5.26 -0.31 -11.77
CA TYR A 33 -6.08 -1.51 -11.71
C TYR A 33 -5.40 -2.64 -10.93
N LEU A 34 -4.18 -2.43 -10.44
CA LEU A 34 -3.40 -3.44 -9.74
C LEU A 34 -3.97 -3.68 -8.35
N THR A 35 -4.22 -4.96 -8.07
CA THR A 35 -4.67 -5.47 -6.78
C THR A 35 -3.78 -6.63 -6.35
N TYR A 36 -3.89 -7.03 -5.09
CA TYR A 36 -3.23 -8.21 -4.59
C TYR A 36 -3.64 -9.43 -5.41
N ASP A 37 -4.93 -9.63 -5.65
CA ASP A 37 -5.43 -10.83 -6.33
C ASP A 37 -5.00 -10.90 -7.80
N ASN A 38 -4.98 -9.77 -8.52
CA ASN A 38 -4.71 -9.77 -9.96
C ASN A 38 -3.23 -9.59 -10.32
N PHE A 39 -2.40 -9.08 -9.41
CA PHE A 39 -1.01 -8.77 -9.66
C PHE A 39 -0.11 -9.15 -8.48
N GLY A 40 -0.39 -8.63 -7.28
CA GLY A 40 0.50 -8.74 -6.13
C GLY A 40 0.83 -10.19 -5.75
N ALA A 41 -0.20 -11.02 -5.55
CA ALA A 41 -0.05 -12.43 -5.18
C ALA A 41 0.63 -13.26 -6.29
N PRO A 42 0.22 -13.20 -7.57
CA PRO A 42 0.96 -13.84 -8.65
C PRO A 42 2.43 -13.41 -8.74
N PHE A 43 2.70 -12.09 -8.69
CA PHE A 43 4.07 -11.58 -8.78
C PHE A 43 4.94 -12.07 -7.63
N ILE A 44 4.45 -11.99 -6.39
CA ILE A 44 5.14 -12.48 -5.20
C ILE A 44 5.36 -13.99 -5.28
N ALA A 45 4.37 -14.72 -5.81
CA ALA A 45 4.46 -16.15 -5.99
C ALA A 45 5.60 -16.56 -6.93
N ASP A 46 5.68 -15.91 -8.08
CA ASP A 46 6.64 -16.25 -9.12
C ASP A 46 8.06 -15.80 -8.75
N TRP A 47 8.19 -14.60 -8.17
CA TRP A 47 9.48 -13.94 -8.06
C TRP A 47 10.06 -13.86 -6.64
N CYS A 48 9.28 -14.11 -5.59
CA CYS A 48 9.71 -13.87 -4.21
C CYS A 48 9.68 -15.14 -3.34
N ARG A 49 8.56 -15.88 -3.36
CA ARG A 49 8.34 -16.99 -2.42
C ARG A 49 9.29 -18.18 -2.59
N GLY A 50 9.95 -18.31 -3.74
CA GLY A 50 11.00 -19.32 -3.94
C GLY A 50 12.12 -19.27 -2.90
N CYS A 51 12.38 -18.10 -2.31
CA CYS A 51 13.37 -17.92 -1.23
C CYS A 51 12.77 -17.38 0.07
N HIS A 52 11.58 -16.78 0.01
CA HIS A 52 10.96 -15.99 1.08
C HIS A 52 9.60 -16.53 1.56
N ALA A 53 9.29 -17.82 1.41
CA ALA A 53 8.11 -18.41 2.05
C ALA A 53 8.45 -18.96 3.43
N SER A 54 7.61 -18.72 4.45
CA SER A 54 7.89 -19.21 5.83
C SER A 54 7.96 -20.73 5.94
N GLY A 55 7.29 -21.44 5.02
CA GLY A 55 7.33 -22.90 4.91
C GLY A 55 8.65 -23.47 4.40
N LEU A 56 9.59 -22.65 3.92
CA LEU A 56 10.89 -23.12 3.45
C LEU A 56 11.85 -23.36 4.63
N PRO A 57 12.49 -24.54 4.73
CA PRO A 57 13.56 -24.75 5.69
C PRO A 57 14.77 -23.85 5.37
N PRO A 58 15.62 -23.53 6.37
CA PRO A 58 16.70 -22.54 6.22
C PRO A 58 17.65 -22.78 5.03
N ASP A 59 17.95 -24.04 4.74
CA ASP A 59 18.84 -24.48 3.66
C ASP A 59 18.23 -24.27 2.25
N MET A 60 16.91 -24.20 2.15
CA MET A 60 16.18 -23.94 0.90
C MET A 60 15.90 -22.46 0.63
N ARG A 61 16.37 -21.54 1.48
CA ARG A 61 16.07 -20.09 1.37
C ARG A 61 17.12 -19.29 0.60
N GLN A 62 18.18 -19.92 0.08
CA GLN A 62 19.27 -19.25 -0.64
C GLN A 62 19.86 -18.07 0.16
N ASN A 63 20.05 -18.29 1.47
CA ASN A 63 20.50 -17.28 2.44
C ASN A 63 19.51 -16.12 2.69
N SER A 64 18.25 -16.23 2.25
CA SER A 64 17.19 -15.31 2.65
C SER A 64 16.93 -15.40 4.16
N PRO A 65 16.80 -14.25 4.87
CA PRO A 65 16.54 -14.25 6.31
C PRO A 65 15.24 -14.97 6.67
N LEU A 66 15.27 -15.76 7.76
CA LEU A 66 14.09 -16.50 8.25
C LEU A 66 12.91 -15.61 8.65
N ALA A 67 13.20 -14.38 9.06
CA ALA A 67 12.19 -13.41 9.51
C ALA A 67 11.59 -12.57 8.36
N VAL A 68 12.04 -12.75 7.11
CA VAL A 68 11.52 -12.01 5.96
C VAL A 68 10.74 -12.97 5.07
N ASN A 69 9.42 -12.98 5.25
CA ASN A 69 8.51 -13.83 4.49
C ASN A 69 7.53 -13.00 3.66
N PHE A 70 6.95 -13.62 2.62
CA PHE A 70 5.96 -13.04 1.70
C PHE A 70 4.83 -14.04 1.44
N ASP A 71 4.24 -14.56 2.52
CA ASP A 71 3.18 -15.58 2.43
C ASP A 71 1.81 -14.94 2.16
N ASP A 72 1.61 -13.70 2.59
CA ASP A 72 0.36 -12.97 2.43
C ASP A 72 0.55 -11.48 2.10
N LEU A 73 -0.57 -10.75 2.07
CA LEU A 73 -0.61 -9.31 1.77
C LEU A 73 0.02 -8.45 2.87
N ASP A 74 -0.12 -8.84 4.13
CA ASP A 74 0.38 -8.06 5.26
C ASP A 74 1.90 -8.19 5.38
N ASP A 75 2.46 -9.35 5.04
CA ASP A 75 3.89 -9.52 4.81
C ASP A 75 4.42 -8.55 3.73
N ALA A 76 3.72 -8.48 2.58
CA ALA A 76 4.11 -7.59 1.49
C ALA A 76 4.06 -6.11 1.91
N ARG A 77 3.04 -5.71 2.69
CA ARG A 77 2.93 -4.37 3.28
C ARG A 77 4.07 -4.07 4.24
N THR A 78 4.37 -5.01 5.13
CA THR A 78 5.43 -4.89 6.14
C THR A 78 6.79 -4.57 5.50
N TRP A 79 7.05 -5.14 4.34
CA TRP A 79 8.34 -5.03 3.64
C TRP A 79 8.28 -4.17 2.37
N ALA A 80 7.19 -3.44 2.13
CA ALA A 80 6.92 -2.69 0.90
C ALA A 80 8.11 -1.86 0.41
N GLU A 81 8.70 -1.05 1.28
CA GLU A 81 9.87 -0.21 0.95
C GLU A 81 11.07 -1.06 0.50
N ARG A 82 11.32 -2.19 1.18
CA ARG A 82 12.43 -3.10 0.88
C ARG A 82 12.18 -3.87 -0.41
N ILE A 83 10.94 -4.26 -0.69
CA ILE A 83 10.53 -4.89 -1.96
C ILE A 83 10.85 -3.95 -3.13
N VAL A 84 10.43 -2.68 -3.06
CA VAL A 84 10.74 -1.67 -4.09
C VAL A 84 12.24 -1.45 -4.21
N ALA A 85 12.96 -1.27 -3.09
CA ALA A 85 14.39 -1.02 -3.14
C ALA A 85 15.18 -2.17 -3.78
N ARG A 86 14.79 -3.43 -3.55
CA ARG A 86 15.58 -4.61 -3.96
C ARG A 86 15.11 -5.23 -5.27
N ALA A 87 13.81 -5.28 -5.51
CA ALA A 87 13.20 -5.90 -6.68
C ALA A 87 12.66 -4.87 -7.68
N GLY A 88 12.24 -3.68 -7.26
CA GLY A 88 11.82 -2.63 -8.19
C GLY A 88 13.03 -1.90 -8.80
N VAL A 89 13.84 -1.26 -7.95
CA VAL A 89 14.86 -0.28 -8.36
C VAL A 89 16.23 -0.90 -8.56
N ALA A 90 16.80 -1.53 -7.52
CA ALA A 90 18.16 -2.05 -7.60
C ALA A 90 18.27 -3.35 -8.40
N THR A 91 17.14 -3.98 -8.71
CA THR A 91 16.99 -5.24 -9.46
C THR A 91 17.85 -6.42 -8.96
N THR A 92 18.35 -6.32 -7.73
CA THR A 92 19.16 -7.35 -7.05
C THR A 92 18.39 -8.59 -6.62
N MET A 93 17.06 -8.56 -6.70
CA MET A 93 16.19 -9.67 -6.39
C MET A 93 15.20 -9.94 -7.54
N PRO A 94 14.87 -11.22 -7.79
CA PRO A 94 15.59 -12.43 -7.33
C PRO A 94 17.01 -12.57 -7.94
N PRO A 95 17.92 -13.32 -7.31
CA PRO A 95 19.35 -13.36 -7.67
C PRO A 95 19.67 -14.13 -8.95
N ALA A 96 18.79 -15.04 -9.40
CA ALA A 96 19.03 -15.91 -10.56
C ALA A 96 18.41 -15.37 -11.88
N GLY A 97 18.10 -14.08 -11.93
CA GLY A 97 17.24 -13.50 -12.95
C GLY A 97 15.80 -13.41 -12.45
N GLY A 98 15.12 -12.33 -12.79
CA GLY A 98 13.85 -11.94 -12.18
C GLY A 98 12.87 -11.34 -13.18
N PRO A 99 11.84 -10.62 -12.70
CA PRO A 99 10.82 -10.03 -13.55
C PRO A 99 11.43 -9.09 -14.59
N SER A 100 10.72 -8.95 -15.70
CA SER A 100 11.00 -7.97 -16.75
C SER A 100 10.97 -6.54 -16.22
N THR A 101 11.51 -5.59 -17.00
CA THR A 101 11.46 -4.15 -16.65
C THR A 101 10.01 -3.67 -16.50
N GLU A 102 9.12 -4.15 -17.36
CA GLU A 102 7.70 -3.83 -17.36
C GLU A 102 7.02 -4.35 -16.09
N GLU A 103 7.25 -5.62 -15.72
CA GLU A 103 6.71 -6.18 -14.48
C GLU A 103 7.25 -5.46 -13.23
N ARG A 104 8.50 -5.01 -13.24
CA ARG A 104 9.08 -4.21 -12.14
C ARG A 104 8.43 -2.83 -12.03
N ALA A 105 8.07 -2.21 -13.16
CA ALA A 105 7.32 -0.96 -13.15
C ALA A 105 5.93 -1.16 -12.51
N LEU A 106 5.24 -2.25 -12.85
CA LEU A 106 3.97 -2.62 -12.20
C LEU A 106 4.14 -2.90 -10.70
N LEU A 107 5.24 -3.55 -10.29
CA LEU A 107 5.56 -3.73 -8.87
C LEU A 107 5.69 -2.39 -8.14
N VAL A 108 6.44 -1.45 -8.71
CA VAL A 108 6.63 -0.12 -8.10
C VAL A 108 5.32 0.65 -8.02
N GLU A 109 4.47 0.57 -9.06
CA GLU A 109 3.13 1.16 -9.03
C GLU A 109 2.26 0.54 -7.94
N TRP A 110 2.14 -0.79 -7.91
CA TRP A 110 1.29 -1.49 -6.94
C TRP A 110 1.73 -1.21 -5.49
N VAL A 111 3.03 -1.21 -5.22
CA VAL A 111 3.56 -0.85 -3.91
C VAL A 111 3.35 0.62 -3.59
N GLY A 112 3.58 1.52 -4.56
CA GLY A 112 3.29 2.95 -4.43
C GLY A 112 1.80 3.24 -4.15
N CYS A 113 0.93 2.33 -4.56
CA CYS A 113 -0.50 2.35 -4.30
C CYS A 113 -0.94 1.64 -3.02
N GLY A 114 0.00 1.41 -2.11
CA GLY A 114 -0.29 0.99 -0.74
C GLY A 114 -0.48 -0.51 -0.59
N VAL A 115 -0.04 -1.32 -1.57
CA VAL A 115 -0.06 -2.78 -1.49
C VAL A 115 -1.47 -3.26 -1.15
N ARG A 116 -2.38 -3.07 -2.10
CA ARG A 116 -3.83 -3.27 -1.96
C ARG A 116 -4.32 -4.38 -2.86
#